data_AF-X1APK6-F1
#
_entry.id   AF-X1APK6-F1
#
_cell.length_a   1.000
_cell.length_b   1.000
_cell.length_c   1.000
_cell.angle_alpha   90.00
_cell.angle_beta   90.00
_cell.angle_gamma   90.00
#
_symmetry.space_group_name_H-M   'P 1'
#
loop_
_entity.id
_entity.type
_entity.pdbx_description
1 polymer ?
#
loop_
_entity_poly.entity_id
_entity_poly.type
_entity_poly.pdbx_seq_one_letter_code
_entity_poly.pdbx_strand_id
1 'polypeptide(L)'
;DWIKRRDNAFTLLNGDLMNCAGKDTAPELFEDLITPDTAYAQLRAMLMPIKDKILMITRGGHEEAIFRKVGADYMARLAYDLGDIPYKPNGGMVGMRLGAPSKVKKHYIFFVYATHGWGGARTIGAKVKKVQDLAMVADADCYVLSHDHTQNVHRLNILMPPITNITMKRPVYLGIQRRLMVNTGGFIKYSGYIQRKGYMPQDLGTPRIRMEIKADHANYHKDLHCSL
;
A
#
# COMPACT_ATOMS: atom_id res chain seq x y z
N ASP A 1 -13.29 -8.07 -7.95
CA ASP A 1 -14.72 -8.02 -7.50
C ASP A 1 -15.02 -7.26 -6.22
N TRP A 2 -14.29 -7.44 -5.11
CA TRP A 2 -14.63 -6.77 -3.85
C TRP A 2 -14.67 -5.24 -3.97
N ILE A 3 -13.66 -4.65 -4.60
CA ILE A 3 -13.54 -3.21 -4.90
C ILE A 3 -14.65 -2.76 -5.86
N LYS A 4 -14.84 -3.51 -6.96
CA LYS A 4 -15.81 -3.18 -8.02
C LYS A 4 -17.22 -2.97 -7.45
N ARG A 5 -17.65 -3.84 -6.53
CA ARG A 5 -19.02 -3.87 -5.95
C ARG A 5 -19.29 -2.83 -4.85
N ARG A 6 -18.32 -2.01 -4.46
CA ARG A 6 -18.45 -1.06 -3.34
C ARG A 6 -18.02 0.33 -3.77
N ASP A 7 -18.88 1.33 -3.57
CA ASP A 7 -18.63 2.69 -4.05
C ASP A 7 -17.48 3.38 -3.31
N ASN A 8 -17.36 3.11 -2.01
CA ASN A 8 -16.33 3.66 -1.14
C ASN A 8 -15.12 2.72 -0.95
N ALA A 9 -14.84 1.86 -1.93
CA ALA A 9 -13.67 0.98 -1.93
C ALA A 9 -12.69 1.41 -3.01
N PHE A 10 -11.43 1.60 -2.61
CA PHE A 10 -10.34 2.06 -3.46
C PHE A 10 -9.11 1.18 -3.29
N THR A 11 -8.15 1.28 -4.21
CA THR A 11 -6.93 0.46 -4.17
C THR A 11 -5.68 1.25 -4.49
N LEU A 12 -4.59 0.82 -3.86
CA LEU A 12 -3.22 1.18 -4.22
C LEU A 12 -2.62 -0.02 -4.95
N LEU A 13 -1.98 0.21 -6.09
CA LEU A 13 -1.27 -0.84 -6.82
C LEU A 13 0.22 -0.70 -6.53
N ASN A 14 0.74 -1.49 -5.59
CA ASN A 14 2.02 -1.24 -4.95
C ASN A 14 3.16 -2.14 -5.44
N GLY A 15 3.31 -2.26 -6.76
CA GLY A 15 4.36 -3.05 -7.43
C GLY A 15 4.14 -4.56 -7.46
N ASP A 16 4.95 -5.27 -8.25
CA ASP A 16 4.90 -6.70 -8.55
C ASP A 16 3.52 -7.15 -9.02
N LEU A 17 2.98 -6.40 -9.97
CA LEU A 17 1.66 -6.62 -10.55
C LEU A 17 1.71 -7.60 -11.73
N MET A 18 2.86 -7.74 -12.38
CA MET A 18 3.05 -8.63 -13.51
C MET A 18 3.84 -9.88 -13.10
N ASN A 19 3.23 -11.04 -13.26
CA ASN A 19 3.91 -12.32 -13.16
C ASN A 19 4.46 -12.72 -14.55
N CYS A 20 5.63 -12.19 -14.91
CA CYS A 20 6.28 -12.47 -16.20
C CYS A 20 7.78 -12.73 -16.04
N ALA A 21 8.34 -13.53 -16.95
CA ALA A 21 9.77 -13.81 -16.99
C ALA A 21 10.54 -12.68 -17.69
N GLY A 22 11.68 -12.28 -17.12
CA GLY A 22 12.77 -11.69 -17.89
C GLY A 22 13.75 -12.77 -18.36
N LYS A 23 14.67 -12.43 -19.29
CA LYS A 23 15.68 -13.37 -19.85
C LYS A 23 16.54 -14.09 -18.81
N ASP A 24 16.77 -13.48 -17.65
CA ASP A 24 17.58 -14.06 -16.55
C ASP A 24 16.74 -14.46 -15.34
N THR A 25 15.42 -14.58 -15.50
CA THR A 25 14.56 -15.14 -14.44
C THR A 25 14.97 -16.60 -14.23
N ALA A 26 15.07 -17.04 -12.98
CA ALA A 26 15.51 -18.40 -12.67
C ALA A 26 14.61 -19.43 -13.39
N PRO A 27 15.17 -20.44 -14.08
CA PRO A 27 14.46 -21.52 -14.80
C PRO A 27 13.33 -22.17 -13.99
N GLU A 28 13.47 -22.13 -12.67
CA GLU A 28 12.55 -22.76 -11.75
C GLU A 28 11.25 -21.98 -11.48
N LEU A 29 11.11 -20.77 -12.04
CA LEU A 29 9.88 -19.99 -12.04
C LEU A 29 9.04 -20.25 -13.31
N PHE A 30 9.49 -21.10 -14.24
CA PHE A 30 9.00 -21.21 -15.63
C PHE A 30 7.69 -21.98 -15.84
N GLU A 31 7.09 -22.61 -14.83
CA GLU A 31 5.91 -23.46 -15.10
C GLU A 31 4.70 -22.67 -15.64
N ASP A 32 4.58 -21.36 -15.34
CA ASP A 32 3.42 -20.51 -15.71
C ASP A 32 3.77 -19.09 -16.24
N LEU A 33 5.03 -18.80 -16.60
CA LEU A 33 5.42 -17.44 -17.00
C LEU A 33 5.05 -17.13 -18.45
N ILE A 34 4.29 -16.04 -18.62
CA ILE A 34 3.93 -15.47 -19.91
C ILE A 34 4.87 -14.31 -20.29
N THR A 35 4.81 -13.87 -21.55
CA THR A 35 5.60 -12.71 -21.99
C THR A 35 5.18 -11.44 -21.23
N PRO A 36 6.09 -10.46 -21.03
CA PRO A 36 5.75 -9.18 -20.42
C PRO A 36 4.54 -8.49 -21.07
N ASP A 37 4.42 -8.55 -22.40
CA ASP A 37 3.27 -7.98 -23.12
C ASP A 37 1.97 -8.72 -22.84
N THR A 38 2.01 -10.05 -22.75
CA THR A 38 0.83 -10.85 -22.36
C THR A 38 0.41 -10.55 -20.91
N ALA A 39 1.37 -10.49 -19.98
CA ALA A 39 1.11 -10.15 -18.58
C ALA A 39 0.52 -8.75 -18.46
N TYR A 40 1.08 -7.78 -19.19
CA TYR A 40 0.57 -6.43 -19.27
C TYR A 40 -0.88 -6.39 -19.77
N ALA A 41 -1.17 -7.08 -20.89
CA ALA A 41 -2.51 -7.10 -21.48
C ALA A 41 -3.55 -7.69 -20.51
N GLN A 42 -3.20 -8.78 -19.82
CA GLN A 42 -4.06 -9.41 -18.81
C GLN A 42 -4.28 -8.49 -17.60
N LEU A 43 -3.21 -7.90 -17.07
CA LEU A 43 -3.27 -6.96 -15.94
C LEU A 43 -4.15 -5.75 -16.27
N ARG A 44 -3.93 -5.14 -17.44
CA ARG A 44 -4.74 -4.01 -17.92
C ARG A 44 -6.22 -4.39 -18.04
N ALA A 45 -6.53 -5.54 -18.65
CA ALA A 45 -7.91 -6.02 -18.77
C ALA A 45 -8.57 -6.26 -17.41
N MET A 46 -7.82 -6.78 -16.44
CA MET A 46 -8.30 -7.02 -15.07
C MET A 46 -8.60 -5.72 -14.32
N LEU A 47 -7.78 -4.68 -14.52
CA LEU A 47 -7.87 -3.42 -13.79
C LEU A 47 -8.82 -2.41 -14.43
N MET A 48 -9.03 -2.49 -15.75
CA MET A 48 -9.92 -1.57 -16.50
C MET A 48 -11.31 -1.38 -15.84
N PRO A 49 -12.00 -2.42 -15.35
CA PRO A 49 -13.31 -2.26 -14.71
C PRO A 49 -13.30 -1.53 -13.36
N ILE A 50 -12.13 -1.24 -12.79
CA ILE A 50 -11.97 -0.53 -11.51
C ILE A 50 -11.03 0.67 -11.64
N LYS A 51 -10.74 1.14 -12.86
CA LYS A 51 -9.73 2.18 -13.11
C LYS A 51 -9.95 3.44 -12.26
N ASP A 52 -11.19 3.88 -12.12
CA ASP A 52 -11.58 5.08 -11.35
C ASP A 52 -11.47 4.89 -9.83
N LYS A 53 -11.14 3.68 -9.37
CA LYS A 53 -10.94 3.32 -7.97
C LYS A 53 -9.46 3.10 -7.62
N ILE A 54 -8.55 3.30 -8.57
CA ILE A 54 -7.11 3.18 -8.36
C ILE A 54 -6.54 4.53 -7.97
N LEU A 55 -5.96 4.63 -6.78
CA LEU A 55 -5.47 5.91 -6.23
C LEU A 55 -4.04 6.24 -6.66
N MET A 56 -3.21 5.21 -6.83
CA MET A 56 -1.79 5.34 -7.15
C MET A 56 -1.23 4.01 -7.64
N ILE A 57 -0.25 4.08 -8.55
CA ILE A 57 0.54 2.94 -9.02
C ILE A 57 2.01 3.18 -8.66
N THR A 58 2.68 2.17 -8.10
CA THR A 58 4.13 2.15 -7.88
C THR A 58 4.77 1.00 -8.65
N ARG A 59 6.10 1.00 -8.77
CA ARG A 59 6.86 -0.04 -9.46
C ARG A 59 7.34 -1.09 -8.45
N GLY A 60 7.24 -2.37 -8.82
CA GLY A 60 7.79 -3.46 -8.02
C GLY A 60 9.20 -3.85 -8.43
N GLY A 61 9.78 -4.80 -7.70
CA GLY A 61 11.07 -5.37 -8.03
C GLY A 61 11.07 -6.08 -9.40
N HIS A 62 9.97 -6.75 -9.74
CA HIS A 62 9.81 -7.42 -11.02
C HIS A 62 9.79 -6.41 -12.18
N GLU A 63 8.98 -5.37 -12.08
CA GLU A 63 8.88 -4.35 -13.12
C GLU A 63 10.14 -3.47 -13.20
N GLU A 64 10.81 -3.21 -12.07
CA GLU A 64 12.12 -2.54 -12.02
C GLU A 64 13.16 -3.33 -12.81
N ALA A 65 13.20 -4.66 -12.64
CA ALA A 65 14.13 -5.52 -13.35
C ALA A 65 13.90 -5.48 -14.87
N ILE A 66 12.65 -5.46 -15.32
CA ILE A 66 12.29 -5.32 -16.74
C ILE A 66 12.73 -3.95 -17.26
N PHE A 67 12.36 -2.88 -16.56
CA PHE A 67 12.72 -1.51 -16.93
C PHE A 67 14.23 -1.34 -17.11
N ARG A 68 15.04 -1.85 -16.17
CA ARG A 68 16.51 -1.76 -16.25
C ARG A 68 17.11 -2.55 -17.41
N LYS A 69 16.51 -3.69 -17.76
CA LYS A 69 17.05 -4.58 -18.81
C LYS A 69 16.72 -4.10 -20.21
N VAL A 70 15.51 -3.60 -20.44
CA VAL A 70 15.01 -3.31 -21.79
C VAL A 70 14.41 -1.92 -21.96
N GLY A 71 14.43 -1.08 -20.92
CA GLY A 71 13.91 0.29 -20.96
C GLY A 71 12.39 0.42 -20.95
N ALA A 72 11.66 -0.69 -20.93
CA ALA A 72 10.20 -0.70 -20.95
C ALA A 72 9.61 -0.52 -19.54
N ASP A 73 8.99 0.64 -19.29
CA ASP A 73 8.23 0.88 -18.06
C ASP A 73 6.74 0.56 -18.26
N TYR A 74 6.38 -0.69 -17.98
CA TYR A 74 4.99 -1.16 -18.09
C TYR A 74 4.07 -0.52 -17.05
N MET A 75 4.57 -0.06 -15.89
CA MET A 75 3.73 0.56 -14.87
C MET A 75 3.38 2.01 -15.22
N ALA A 76 4.33 2.73 -15.82
CA ALA A 76 4.06 4.04 -16.41
C ALA A 76 3.01 3.94 -17.54
N ARG A 77 3.17 2.94 -18.43
CA ARG A 77 2.22 2.68 -19.50
C ARG A 77 0.83 2.30 -18.96
N LEU A 78 0.78 1.44 -17.93
CA LEU A 78 -0.46 1.04 -17.27
C LEU A 78 -1.19 2.24 -16.68
N ALA A 79 -0.46 3.14 -16.01
CA ALA A 79 -1.01 4.35 -15.43
C ALA A 79 -1.67 5.25 -16.49
N TYR A 80 -1.02 5.43 -17.65
CA TYR A 80 -1.57 6.15 -18.79
C TYR A 80 -2.83 5.44 -19.35
N ASP A 81 -2.73 4.15 -19.65
CA ASP A 81 -3.80 3.36 -20.26
C ASP A 81 -5.07 3.25 -19.40
N LEU A 82 -4.93 3.39 -18.07
CA LEU A 82 -6.04 3.38 -17.12
C LEU A 82 -6.64 4.78 -16.87
N GLY A 83 -6.21 5.81 -17.61
CA GLY A 83 -6.75 7.16 -17.52
C GLY A 83 -5.92 8.09 -16.65
N ASP A 84 -4.60 8.10 -16.88
CA ASP A 84 -3.65 9.00 -16.21
C ASP A 84 -3.63 8.88 -14.68
N ILE A 85 -3.64 7.63 -14.18
CA ILE A 85 -3.54 7.35 -12.76
C ILE A 85 -2.19 7.87 -12.23
N PRO A 86 -2.12 8.46 -11.01
CA PRO A 86 -0.85 8.90 -10.44
C PRO A 86 0.19 7.77 -10.34
N TYR A 87 1.25 7.88 -11.15
CA TYR A 87 2.40 6.97 -11.12
C TYR A 87 3.52 7.53 -10.24
N LYS A 88 4.03 6.69 -9.33
CA LYS A 88 5.06 7.01 -8.34
C LYS A 88 6.01 5.81 -8.22
N PRO A 89 7.01 5.67 -9.12
CA PRO A 89 7.78 4.43 -9.26
C PRO A 89 8.41 3.94 -7.96
N ASN A 90 8.94 4.85 -7.13
CA ASN A 90 9.67 4.50 -5.91
C ASN A 90 8.82 4.51 -4.62
N GLY A 91 7.53 4.86 -4.74
CA GLY A 91 6.64 5.13 -3.61
C GLY A 91 6.08 6.55 -3.63
N GLY A 92 4.97 6.73 -2.92
CA GLY A 92 4.24 7.98 -2.92
C GLY A 92 3.24 8.09 -1.77
N MET A 93 2.64 9.27 -1.67
CA MET A 93 1.66 9.60 -0.64
C MET A 93 0.31 9.95 -1.26
N VAL A 94 -0.77 9.39 -0.70
CA VAL A 94 -2.15 9.69 -1.08
C VAL A 94 -2.84 10.38 0.08
N GLY A 95 -3.43 11.55 -0.20
CA GLY A 95 -4.27 12.29 0.75
C GLY A 95 -5.75 12.05 0.44
N MET A 96 -6.49 11.47 1.38
CA MET A 96 -7.93 11.25 1.27
C MET A 96 -8.69 12.21 2.17
N ARG A 97 -9.42 13.15 1.58
CA ARG A 97 -10.27 14.09 2.32
C ARG A 97 -11.64 13.46 2.57
N LEU A 98 -11.96 13.21 3.84
CA LEU A 98 -13.30 12.83 4.24
C LEU A 98 -14.06 14.09 4.66
N GLY A 99 -15.27 14.26 4.12
CA GLY A 99 -16.18 15.31 4.56
C GLY A 99 -16.50 15.12 6.04
N ALA A 100 -16.40 16.19 6.83
CA ALA A 100 -16.92 16.15 8.19
C ALA A 100 -18.45 16.31 8.16
N PRO A 101 -19.18 15.79 9.17
CA PRO A 101 -20.60 16.07 9.29
C PRO A 101 -20.87 17.58 9.26
N SER A 102 -22.02 17.99 8.70
CA SER A 102 -22.37 19.38 8.34
C SER A 102 -22.13 20.45 9.43
N LYS A 103 -22.02 20.04 10.70
CA LYS A 103 -21.75 20.90 11.86
C LYS A 103 -20.27 21.26 12.05
N VAL A 104 -19.34 20.70 11.26
CA VAL A 104 -17.89 20.87 11.42
C VAL A 104 -17.28 21.47 10.16
N LYS A 105 -16.79 22.72 10.24
CA LYS A 105 -16.04 23.38 9.15
C LYS A 105 -14.63 22.82 8.92
N LYS A 106 -14.22 21.79 9.67
CA LYS A 106 -12.87 21.21 9.62
C LYS A 106 -12.86 20.00 8.68
N HIS A 107 -11.94 19.99 7.73
CA HIS A 107 -11.72 18.84 6.85
C HIS A 107 -10.68 17.91 7.47
N TYR A 108 -10.97 16.62 7.45
CA TYR A 108 -10.03 15.59 7.90
C TYR A 108 -9.43 14.93 6.66
N ILE A 109 -8.12 15.08 6.50
CA ILE A 109 -7.35 14.44 5.43
C ILE A 109 -6.57 13.28 6.06
N PHE A 110 -6.73 12.09 5.51
CA PHE A 110 -5.93 10.92 5.86
C PHE A 110 -4.77 10.80 4.88
N PHE A 111 -3.55 10.76 5.39
CA PHE A 111 -2.36 10.54 4.57
C PHE A 111 -1.95 9.08 4.63
N VAL A 112 -1.79 8.47 3.46
CA VAL A 112 -1.26 7.11 3.28
C VAL A 112 0.04 7.19 2.52
N TYR A 113 1.13 6.74 3.13
CA TYR A 113 2.40 6.56 2.45
C TYR A 113 2.55 5.11 2.03
N ALA A 114 2.85 4.86 0.76
CA ALA A 114 3.05 3.51 0.24
C ALA A 114 4.32 3.41 -0.59
N THR A 115 5.06 2.33 -0.38
CA THR A 115 6.20 1.94 -1.23
C THR A 115 6.20 0.43 -1.38
N HIS A 116 6.71 -0.08 -2.50
CA HIS A 116 6.70 -1.51 -2.78
C HIS A 116 7.46 -2.31 -1.71
N GLY A 117 8.60 -1.80 -1.23
CA GLY A 117 9.46 -2.51 -0.29
C GLY A 117 10.71 -3.08 -0.96
N TRP A 118 11.55 -3.78 -0.19
CA TRP A 118 12.85 -4.27 -0.65
C TRP A 118 13.37 -5.45 0.19
N GLY A 119 14.38 -6.18 -0.30
CA GLY A 119 15.13 -7.15 0.50
C GLY A 119 14.50 -8.55 0.58
N GLY A 120 14.86 -9.35 1.59
CA GLY A 120 14.48 -10.77 1.66
C GLY A 120 14.26 -11.25 3.09
N ALA A 121 13.47 -10.49 3.86
CA ALA A 121 13.27 -10.76 5.28
C ALA A 121 12.65 -12.16 5.51
N ARG A 122 13.30 -12.97 6.36
CA ARG A 122 12.86 -14.34 6.67
C ARG A 122 11.95 -14.41 7.90
N THR A 123 12.20 -13.55 8.89
CA THR A 123 11.44 -13.53 10.15
C THR A 123 10.31 -12.51 10.09
N ILE A 124 9.21 -12.78 10.80
CA ILE A 124 8.07 -11.85 10.90
C ILE A 124 8.53 -10.51 11.50
N GLY A 125 9.38 -10.53 12.53
CA GLY A 125 9.90 -9.32 13.16
C GLY A 125 10.68 -8.41 12.20
N ALA A 126 11.48 -8.98 11.28
CA ALA A 126 12.19 -8.19 10.28
C ALA A 126 11.22 -7.53 9.28
N LYS A 127 10.16 -8.23 8.87
CA LYS A 127 9.12 -7.70 7.96
C LYS A 127 8.33 -6.57 8.61
N VAL A 128 7.97 -6.73 9.89
CA VAL A 128 7.29 -5.72 10.72
C VAL A 128 8.16 -4.47 10.88
N LYS A 129 9.45 -4.65 11.18
CA LYS A 129 10.37 -3.53 11.35
C LYS A 129 10.48 -2.67 10.08
N LYS A 130 10.51 -3.28 8.89
CA LYS A 130 10.63 -2.54 7.63
C LYS A 130 9.52 -1.51 7.42
N VAL A 131 8.26 -1.89 7.65
CA VAL A 131 7.15 -0.91 7.52
C VAL A 131 7.22 0.14 8.63
N GLN A 132 7.67 -0.24 9.82
CA GLN A 132 7.87 0.69 10.94
C GLN A 132 8.92 1.75 10.64
N ASP A 133 10.01 1.37 9.96
CA ASP A 133 11.09 2.28 9.57
C ASP A 133 10.59 3.39 8.62
N LEU A 134 9.50 3.16 7.88
CA LEU A 134 8.88 4.21 7.04
C LEU A 134 8.33 5.39 7.87
N ALA A 135 8.01 5.17 9.15
CA ALA A 135 7.57 6.23 10.07
C ALA A 135 8.67 7.27 10.35
N MET A 136 9.93 6.92 10.08
CA MET A 136 11.08 7.83 10.16
C MET A 136 11.30 8.62 8.86
N VAL A 137 10.68 8.20 7.76
CA VAL A 137 10.87 8.77 6.42
C VAL A 137 9.78 9.79 6.08
N ALA A 138 8.52 9.47 6.42
CA ALA A 138 7.37 10.31 6.10
C ALA A 138 6.47 10.50 7.33
N ASP A 139 5.76 11.62 7.40
CA ASP A 139 4.68 11.84 8.37
C ASP A 139 3.32 11.54 7.72
N ALA A 140 2.75 10.38 8.06
CA ALA A 140 1.49 9.89 7.51
C ALA A 140 0.64 9.23 8.62
N ASP A 141 -0.65 9.08 8.36
CA ASP A 141 -1.55 8.37 9.28
C ASP A 141 -1.47 6.84 9.07
N CYS A 142 -1.16 6.40 7.85
CA CYS A 142 -1.02 5.00 7.48
C CYS A 142 0.21 4.77 6.58
N TYR A 143 0.93 3.67 6.82
CA TYR A 143 2.10 3.27 6.05
C TYR A 143 1.87 1.88 5.48
N VAL A 144 2.11 1.72 4.17
CA VAL A 144 1.90 0.49 3.43
C VAL A 144 3.21 0.05 2.79
N LEU A 145 3.62 -1.18 3.10
CA LEU A 145 4.80 -1.81 2.50
C LEU A 145 4.42 -3.18 1.95
N SER A 146 4.82 -3.48 0.71
CA SER A 146 4.52 -4.74 0.02
C SER A 146 5.75 -5.66 0.01
N HIS A 147 5.99 -6.42 -1.07
CA HIS A 147 7.20 -7.21 -1.32
C HIS A 147 7.41 -8.47 -0.46
N ASP A 148 7.17 -8.43 0.85
CA ASP A 148 7.52 -9.55 1.74
C ASP A 148 6.48 -10.68 1.76
N HIS A 149 5.33 -10.48 1.10
CA HIS A 149 4.21 -11.42 0.95
C HIS A 149 3.63 -11.91 2.29
N THR A 150 3.87 -11.18 3.39
CA THR A 150 3.33 -11.51 4.71
C THR A 150 2.44 -10.37 5.18
N GLN A 151 1.16 -10.70 5.35
CA GLN A 151 0.20 -9.76 5.90
C GLN A 151 0.52 -9.48 7.37
N ASN A 152 0.67 -8.20 7.71
CA ASN A 152 0.83 -7.77 9.09
C ASN A 152 0.19 -6.40 9.30
N VAL A 153 -0.40 -6.22 10.47
CA VAL A 153 -0.88 -4.92 10.94
C VAL A 153 -0.36 -4.69 12.35
N HIS A 154 0.22 -3.52 12.57
CA HIS A 154 0.50 -3.02 13.91
C HIS A 154 0.34 -1.50 13.96
N ARG A 155 0.52 -0.92 15.15
CA ARG A 155 0.30 0.51 15.38
C ARG A 155 1.48 1.11 16.12
N LEU A 156 1.82 2.34 15.77
CA LEU A 156 2.66 3.20 16.59
C LEU A 156 1.81 4.32 17.17
N ASN A 157 2.03 4.61 18.46
CA ASN A 157 1.46 5.77 19.13
C ASN A 157 2.59 6.75 19.39
N ILE A 158 2.46 7.96 18.85
CA ILE A 158 3.45 9.02 19.00
C ILE A 158 2.80 10.17 19.74
N LEU A 159 3.53 10.75 20.69
CA LEU A 159 3.14 11.97 21.36
C LEU A 159 3.38 13.14 20.42
N MET A 160 2.32 13.90 20.16
CA MET A 160 2.35 15.08 19.31
C MET A 160 2.10 16.32 20.16
N PRO A 161 2.89 17.38 19.98
CA PRO A 161 2.56 18.66 20.57
C PRO A 161 1.22 19.15 19.97
N PRO A 162 0.39 19.86 20.73
CA PRO A 162 -0.81 20.44 20.17
C PRO A 162 -0.43 21.52 19.17
N ILE A 163 -0.99 21.41 17.97
CA ILE A 163 -0.73 22.30 16.83
C ILE A 163 -1.59 23.59 16.85
N THR A 164 -2.50 23.72 17.82
CA THR A 164 -3.42 24.87 17.95
C THR A 164 -3.61 25.24 19.41
N ASN A 165 -3.99 26.50 19.69
CA ASN A 165 -4.28 27.01 21.03
C ASN A 165 -3.12 26.87 22.02
N ILE A 166 -1.89 26.99 21.52
CA ILE A 166 -0.65 27.02 22.30
C ILE A 166 -0.64 28.32 23.11
N THR A 167 -0.44 28.21 24.42
CA THR A 167 -0.44 29.36 25.32
C THR A 167 0.38 29.06 26.57
N MET A 168 1.04 30.07 27.12
CA MET A 168 1.73 29.95 28.42
C MET A 168 0.77 30.06 29.61
N LYS A 169 -0.49 30.43 29.38
CA LYS A 169 -1.46 30.70 30.45
C LYS A 169 -2.10 29.46 31.07
N ARG A 170 -1.95 28.28 30.47
CA ARG A 170 -2.52 27.01 30.96
C ARG A 170 -1.61 25.84 30.57
N PRO A 171 -1.66 24.73 31.31
CA PRO A 171 -0.99 23.50 30.91
C PRO A 171 -1.43 23.05 29.51
N VAL A 172 -0.45 22.64 28.72
CA VAL A 172 -0.63 22.19 27.34
C VAL A 172 -0.30 20.71 27.31
N TYR A 173 -1.30 19.87 27.02
CA TYR A 173 -1.15 18.41 27.00
C TYR A 173 -0.79 17.91 25.60
N LEU A 174 0.09 16.90 25.55
CA LEU A 174 0.42 16.19 24.32
C LEU A 174 -0.77 15.36 23.85
N GLY A 175 -1.04 15.39 22.55
CA GLY A 175 -1.98 14.49 21.91
C GLY A 175 -1.30 13.17 21.55
N ILE A 176 -2.06 12.07 21.50
CA ILE A 176 -1.57 10.81 20.95
C ILE A 176 -2.01 10.74 19.50
N GLN A 177 -1.06 10.72 18.57
CA GLN A 177 -1.33 10.39 17.17
C GLN A 177 -1.04 8.92 16.94
N ARG A 178 -2.04 8.22 16.41
CA ARG A 178 -1.93 6.81 16.04
C ARG A 178 -1.54 6.71 14.57
N ARG A 179 -0.48 5.94 14.29
CA ARG A 179 -0.02 5.60 12.95
C ARG A 179 -0.26 4.12 12.71
N LEU A 180 -0.90 3.80 11.61
CA LEU A 180 -1.19 2.42 11.21
C LEU A 180 -0.06 1.90 10.30
N MET A 181 0.50 0.74 10.63
CA MET A 181 1.54 0.09 9.84
C MET A 181 0.97 -1.17 9.21
N VAL A 182 1.10 -1.29 7.89
CA VAL A 182 0.49 -2.38 7.12
C VAL A 182 1.53 -2.99 6.17
N ASN A 183 1.81 -4.28 6.36
CA ASN A 183 2.46 -5.09 5.35
C ASN A 183 1.38 -5.77 4.50
N THR A 184 1.47 -5.67 3.18
CA THR A 184 0.52 -6.35 2.28
C THR A 184 0.89 -7.81 2.07
N GLY A 185 -0.10 -8.60 1.68
CA GLY A 185 0.09 -10.00 1.29
C GLY A 185 0.51 -10.12 -0.16
N GLY A 186 0.40 -11.34 -0.67
CA GLY A 186 0.56 -11.66 -2.07
C GLY A 186 -0.62 -12.48 -2.59
N PHE A 187 -0.68 -12.63 -3.92
CA PHE A 187 -1.68 -13.46 -4.60
C PHE A 187 -1.08 -14.76 -5.14
N ILE A 188 0.11 -15.13 -4.68
CA ILE A 188 0.84 -16.32 -5.13
C ILE A 188 0.59 -17.48 -4.16
N LYS A 189 0.23 -18.64 -4.72
CA LYS A 189 0.02 -19.88 -3.95
C LYS A 189 1.34 -20.46 -3.45
N TYR A 190 1.27 -21.26 -2.39
CA TYR A 190 2.43 -21.99 -1.88
C TYR A 190 2.76 -23.17 -2.80
N SER A 191 3.65 -22.92 -3.76
CA SER A 191 4.15 -23.92 -4.72
C SER A 191 5.51 -23.49 -5.30
N GLY A 192 6.13 -24.38 -6.07
CA GLY A 192 7.32 -24.08 -6.87
C GLY A 192 8.46 -23.46 -6.05
N TYR A 193 8.91 -22.28 -6.48
CA TYR A 193 10.03 -21.56 -5.85
C TYR A 193 9.82 -21.27 -4.36
N ILE A 194 8.59 -20.91 -3.98
CA ILE A 194 8.27 -20.55 -2.59
C ILE A 194 8.47 -21.79 -1.68
N GLN A 195 8.01 -22.94 -2.15
CA GLN A 195 8.15 -24.21 -1.44
C GLN A 195 9.61 -24.70 -1.43
N ARG A 196 10.34 -24.59 -2.54
CA ARG A 196 11.76 -24.97 -2.61
C ARG A 196 12.65 -24.15 -1.66
N LYS A 197 12.34 -22.86 -1.49
CA LYS A 197 13.07 -21.96 -0.56
C LYS A 197 12.62 -22.08 0.90
N GLY A 198 11.66 -22.96 1.19
CA GLY A 198 11.14 -23.16 2.55
C GLY A 198 10.59 -21.88 3.17
N TYR A 199 9.90 -21.06 2.38
CA TYR A 199 9.13 -19.94 2.95
C TYR A 199 7.91 -20.48 3.69
N MET A 200 7.39 -19.72 4.65
CA MET A 200 6.14 -20.11 5.28
C MET A 200 4.96 -19.83 4.34
N PRO A 201 3.97 -20.74 4.22
CA PRO A 201 2.70 -20.43 3.55
C PRO A 201 2.07 -19.17 4.11
N GLN A 202 1.43 -18.37 3.26
CA GLN A 202 0.86 -17.06 3.62
C GLN A 202 -0.61 -16.99 3.16
N ASP A 203 -1.39 -16.18 3.87
CA ASP A 203 -2.77 -15.89 3.46
C ASP A 203 -2.80 -15.10 2.15
N LEU A 204 -3.56 -15.61 1.20
CA LEU A 204 -3.76 -14.95 -0.09
C LEU A 204 -4.60 -13.69 0.08
N GLY A 205 -4.16 -12.62 -0.55
CA GLY A 205 -4.92 -11.36 -0.59
C GLY A 205 -4.12 -10.17 -0.07
N THR A 206 -4.86 -9.14 0.30
CA THR A 206 -4.31 -7.89 0.82
C THR A 206 -5.16 -7.38 1.98
N PRO A 207 -4.54 -6.76 2.99
CA PRO A 207 -5.26 -6.11 4.08
C PRO A 207 -6.21 -5.02 3.55
N ARG A 208 -7.29 -4.79 4.30
CA ARG A 208 -8.29 -3.76 3.99
C ARG A 208 -8.28 -2.69 5.06
N ILE A 209 -8.03 -1.45 4.66
CA ILE A 209 -7.98 -0.30 5.56
C ILE A 209 -9.30 0.45 5.47
N ARG A 210 -9.94 0.64 6.62
CA ARG A 210 -11.14 1.44 6.80
C ARG A 210 -10.78 2.75 7.49
N MET A 211 -11.19 3.86 6.89
CA MET A 211 -10.96 5.21 7.38
C MET A 211 -12.30 5.86 7.71
N GLU A 212 -12.44 6.31 8.95
CA GLU A 212 -13.68 6.91 9.45
C GLU A 212 -13.35 8.13 10.29
N ILE A 213 -14.25 9.11 10.31
CA ILE A 213 -14.20 10.21 11.28
C ILE A 213 -15.21 9.87 12.38
N LYS A 214 -14.72 9.67 13.60
CA LYS A 214 -15.56 9.40 14.77
C LYS A 214 -15.77 10.66 15.59
N ALA A 215 -16.97 10.80 16.15
CA ALA A 215 -17.31 11.81 17.14
C ALA A 215 -17.29 11.19 18.53
N ASP A 216 -16.70 11.90 19.49
CA ASP A 216 -16.71 11.55 20.91
C ASP A 216 -17.01 12.80 21.72
N HIS A 217 -18.08 12.77 22.54
CA HIS A 217 -18.67 13.72 23.49
C HIS A 217 -18.58 15.26 23.26
N ALA A 218 -17.59 15.78 22.53
CA ALA A 218 -17.46 17.14 22.00
C ALA A 218 -16.49 17.30 20.80
N ASN A 219 -15.77 16.24 20.37
CA ASN A 219 -14.67 16.32 19.39
C ASN A 219 -14.78 15.26 18.27
N TYR A 220 -14.19 15.57 17.11
CA TYR A 220 -14.06 14.65 15.99
C TYR A 220 -12.60 14.22 15.82
N HIS A 221 -12.37 12.92 15.62
CA HIS A 221 -11.03 12.36 15.44
C HIS A 221 -10.98 11.35 14.29
N LYS A 222 -9.78 11.17 13.74
CA LYS A 222 -9.49 10.16 12.72
C LYS A 222 -9.49 8.77 13.37
N ASP A 223 -10.22 7.83 12.79
CA ASP A 223 -10.18 6.41 13.14
C ASP A 223 -9.68 5.59 11.95
N LEU A 224 -8.67 4.76 12.21
CA LEU A 224 -8.07 3.86 11.23
C LEU A 224 -8.16 2.43 11.74
N HIS A 225 -8.84 1.59 10.98
CA HIS A 225 -8.96 0.16 11.24
C HIS A 225 -8.43 -0.63 10.05
N CYS A 226 -7.71 -1.72 10.30
CA CYS A 226 -7.26 -2.62 9.24
C CYS A 226 -7.65 -4.04 9.58
N SER A 227 -8.22 -4.76 8.62
CA SER A 227 -8.49 -6.18 8.71
C SER A 227 -7.54 -6.94 7.78
N LEU A 228 -7.03 -8.07 8.27
CA LEU A 228 -6.40 -9.11 7.46
C LEU A 228 -7.50 -10.02 6.88
#